data_AF-A0A1G2RDF5-F1
#
_entry.id   AF-A0A1G2RDF5-F1
#
_cell.length_a   1.000
_cell.length_b   1.000
_cell.length_c   1.000
_cell.angle_alpha   90.00
_cell.angle_beta   90.00
_cell.angle_gamma   90.00
#
_symmetry.space_group_name_H-M   'P 1'
#
loop_
_entity.id
_entity.type
_entity.pdbx_description
1 polymer ?
#
loop_
_entity_poly.entity_id
_entity_poly.type
_entity_poly.pdbx_seq_one_letter_code
_entity_poly.pdbx_strand_id
1 'polypeptide(L)'
;MKILFKILLSVSFIGIAIFGIFAMSHNDMRDHDGGCFAAITKGIDCPQTINPVAFAFFHLNIFKDFSLAVFNYNTAATILFALTLFFLAGFLVSSPPIFSFTRYNSFRFWLKHCFISSRSKKLVHWLVLHENSPTIL
;
A
#
# COMPACT_ATOMS: atom_id res chain seq x y z
N MET A 1 5.65 -12.45 19.81
CA MET A 1 5.67 -11.34 18.83
C MET A 1 7.06 -11.04 18.25
N LYS A 2 8.16 -11.09 19.04
CA LYS A 2 9.52 -10.79 18.54
C LYS A 2 10.00 -11.68 17.39
N ILE A 3 9.67 -12.98 17.41
CA ILE A 3 10.06 -13.94 16.36
C ILE A 3 9.27 -13.68 15.06
N LEU A 4 7.96 -13.48 15.17
CA LEU A 4 7.11 -13.13 14.02
C LEU A 4 7.62 -11.87 13.32
N PHE A 5 7.97 -10.84 14.08
CA PHE A 5 8.52 -9.59 13.54
C PHE A 5 9.84 -9.81 12.79
N LYS A 6 10.76 -10.60 13.35
CA LYS A 6 12.03 -10.95 12.69
C LYS A 6 11.80 -11.71 11.39
N ILE A 7 10.92 -12.71 11.40
CA ILE A 7 10.59 -13.50 10.21
C ILE A 7 9.98 -12.59 9.13
N LEU A 8 9.01 -11.76 9.47
CA LEU A 8 8.35 -10.86 8.53
C LEU A 8 9.34 -9.84 7.94
N LEU A 9 10.24 -9.30 8.76
CA LEU A 9 11.31 -8.42 8.31
C LEU A 9 12.25 -9.15 7.34
N SER A 10 12.72 -10.35 7.68
CA SER A 10 13.60 -11.13 6.81
C SER A 10 12.93 -11.50 5.49
N VAL A 11 11.67 -11.93 5.50
CA VAL A 11 10.91 -12.27 4.29
C VAL A 11 10.72 -11.05 3.40
N SER A 12 10.46 -9.87 3.97
CA SER A 12 10.38 -8.61 3.22
C SER A 12 11.69 -8.30 2.50
N PHE A 13 12.83 -8.37 3.20
CA PHE A 13 14.14 -8.15 2.59
C PHE A 13 14.46 -9.16 1.47
N ILE A 14 14.15 -10.44 1.68
CA ILE A 14 14.34 -11.48 0.67
C ILE A 14 13.44 -11.22 -0.55
N GLY A 15 12.18 -10.84 -0.32
CA GLY A 15 11.24 -10.50 -1.39
C GLY A 15 11.77 -9.35 -2.24
N ILE A 16 12.19 -8.24 -1.62
CA ILE A 16 12.77 -7.09 -2.33
C ILE A 16 13.99 -7.51 -3.13
N ALA A 17 14.88 -8.34 -2.58
CA ALA A 17 16.06 -8.84 -3.29
C ALA A 17 15.67 -9.65 -4.54
N ILE A 18 14.72 -10.58 -4.41
CA ILE A 18 14.25 -11.41 -5.54
C ILE A 18 13.59 -10.53 -6.61
N PHE A 19 12.72 -9.59 -6.23
CA PHE A 19 12.10 -8.67 -7.17
C PHE A 19 13.14 -7.77 -7.86
N GLY A 20 14.12 -7.25 -7.12
CA GLY A 20 15.19 -6.42 -7.69
C GLY A 20 16.06 -7.17 -8.71
N ILE A 21 16.39 -8.44 -8.45
CA ILE A 21 17.24 -9.26 -9.33
C ILE A 21 16.48 -9.68 -10.59
N PHE A 22 15.25 -10.16 -10.44
CA PHE A 22 14.54 -10.84 -11.53
C PHE A 22 13.52 -9.95 -12.24
N ALA A 23 12.86 -9.01 -11.55
CA ALA A 23 11.83 -8.16 -12.16
C ALA A 23 12.41 -7.00 -12.97
N MET A 24 13.70 -6.67 -12.80
CA MET A 24 14.39 -5.57 -13.50
C MET A 24 15.15 -6.04 -14.77
N SER A 25 14.83 -7.22 -15.31
CA SER A 25 15.66 -7.88 -16.34
C SER A 25 15.28 -7.59 -17.81
N HIS A 26 14.42 -6.61 -18.11
CA HIS A 26 13.83 -6.50 -19.45
C HIS A 26 14.45 -5.50 -20.43
N ASN A 27 15.57 -4.87 -20.10
CA ASN A 27 16.24 -3.99 -21.06
C ASN A 27 17.67 -4.49 -21.26
N ASP A 28 17.97 -5.06 -22.43
CA ASP A 28 19.30 -5.51 -22.88
C ASP A 28 20.23 -4.32 -23.15
N MET A 29 20.31 -3.41 -22.19
CA MET A 29 21.06 -2.16 -22.26
C MET A 29 22.46 -2.45 -21.74
N ARG A 30 23.32 -2.79 -22.70
CA ARG A 30 24.75 -3.08 -22.52
C ARG A 30 25.59 -1.83 -22.22
N ASP A 31 24.96 -0.67 -22.07
CA ASP A 31 25.65 0.61 -22.06
C ASP A 31 25.36 1.41 -20.79
N HIS A 32 26.26 2.34 -20.49
CA HIS A 32 26.16 3.34 -19.43
C HIS A 32 24.89 4.21 -19.54
N ASP A 33 24.15 4.10 -20.64
CA ASP A 33 23.00 4.92 -21.05
C ASP A 33 21.63 4.46 -20.54
N GLY A 34 21.57 3.76 -19.39
CA GLY A 34 20.40 3.98 -18.51
C GLY A 34 19.63 2.78 -17.97
N GLY A 35 20.22 1.59 -17.93
CA GLY A 35 19.58 0.44 -17.27
C GLY A 35 20.09 0.14 -15.86
N CYS A 36 21.38 0.38 -15.62
CA CYS A 36 22.08 -0.29 -14.53
C CYS A 36 22.74 0.66 -13.54
N PHE A 37 22.27 0.61 -12.28
CA PHE A 37 22.79 1.43 -11.19
C PHE A 37 24.29 1.24 -10.96
N ALA A 38 24.82 0.03 -11.15
CA ALA A 38 26.24 -0.27 -10.96
C ALA A 38 27.13 0.34 -12.06
N ALA A 39 26.64 0.44 -13.29
CA ALA A 39 27.36 1.14 -14.36
C ALA A 39 27.52 2.64 -14.05
N ILE A 40 26.49 3.25 -13.47
CA ILE A 40 26.52 4.67 -13.08
C ILE A 40 27.42 4.89 -11.85
N THR A 41 27.29 4.04 -10.83
CA THR A 41 27.93 4.29 -9.53
C THR A 41 29.34 3.74 -9.40
N LYS A 42 29.65 2.64 -10.09
CA LYS A 42 30.94 1.94 -9.99
C LYS A 42 31.72 1.92 -11.31
N GLY A 43 31.14 2.41 -12.41
CA GLY A 43 31.78 2.37 -13.73
C GLY A 43 32.03 0.96 -14.24
N ILE A 44 31.23 -0.01 -13.80
CA ILE A 44 31.34 -1.42 -14.20
C ILE A 44 30.17 -1.82 -15.10
N ASP A 45 30.48 -2.58 -16.16
CA ASP A 45 29.46 -3.11 -17.05
C ASP A 45 28.57 -4.12 -16.33
N CYS A 46 27.29 -4.13 -16.70
CA CYS A 46 26.34 -5.04 -16.09
C CYS A 46 26.34 -6.39 -16.83
N PRO A 47 26.53 -7.50 -16.10
CA PRO A 47 26.70 -8.81 -16.72
C PRO A 47 25.41 -9.22 -17.43
N GLN A 48 25.57 -9.77 -18.64
CA GLN A 48 24.45 -10.30 -19.40
C GLN A 48 23.85 -11.53 -18.71
N THR A 49 22.54 -11.72 -18.87
CA THR A 49 21.80 -12.91 -18.38
C THR A 49 22.28 -14.23 -19.01
N ILE A 50 23.14 -14.17 -20.03
CA ILE A 50 23.80 -15.32 -20.68
C ILE A 50 24.49 -16.22 -19.65
N ASN A 51 25.04 -15.63 -18.58
CA ASN A 51 25.56 -16.39 -17.44
C ASN A 51 24.72 -16.08 -16.18
N PRO A 52 23.70 -16.90 -15.86
CA PRO A 52 22.77 -16.63 -14.77
C PRO A 52 23.45 -16.65 -13.40
N VAL A 53 24.55 -17.42 -13.26
CA VAL A 53 25.34 -17.49 -12.03
C VAL A 53 26.09 -16.17 -11.82
N ALA A 54 26.79 -15.68 -12.85
CA ALA A 54 27.50 -14.40 -12.78
C ALA A 54 26.54 -13.23 -12.56
N PHE A 55 25.37 -13.24 -13.21
CA PHE A 55 24.29 -12.27 -13.02
C PHE A 55 23.79 -12.26 -11.56
N ALA A 56 23.51 -13.43 -10.99
CA ALA A 56 23.06 -13.55 -9.60
C ALA A 56 24.13 -13.07 -8.62
N PHE A 57 25.39 -13.48 -8.80
CA PHE A 57 26.50 -13.03 -7.93
C PHE A 57 26.69 -11.51 -7.97
N PHE A 58 26.60 -10.89 -9.15
CA PHE A 58 26.71 -9.46 -9.31
C PHE A 58 25.63 -8.71 -8.52
N HIS A 59 24.37 -9.11 -8.67
CA HIS A 59 23.27 -8.46 -7.96
C HIS A 59 23.29 -8.74 -6.45
N LEU A 60 23.67 -9.96 -6.03
CA LEU A 60 23.85 -10.27 -4.61
C LEU A 60 24.95 -9.43 -3.97
N ASN A 61 26.03 -9.15 -4.71
CA ASN A 61 27.11 -8.31 -4.22
C ASN A 61 26.67 -6.83 -4.10
N ILE A 62 25.90 -6.33 -5.06
CA ILE A 62 25.29 -4.99 -4.95
C ILE A 62 24.32 -4.92 -3.77
N PHE A 63 23.49 -5.93 -3.59
CA PHE A 63 22.56 -6.02 -2.47
C PHE A 63 23.29 -6.05 -1.12
N LYS A 64 24.41 -6.78 -1.03
CA LYS A 64 25.28 -6.79 0.14
C LYS A 64 25.84 -5.41 0.42
N ASP A 65 26.40 -4.74 -0.59
CA ASP A 65 26.98 -3.41 -0.43
C ASP A 65 25.93 -2.38 0.01
N PHE A 66 24.73 -2.46 -0.55
CA PHE A 66 23.59 -1.65 -0.11
C PHE A 66 23.18 -1.95 1.34
N SER A 67 23.14 -3.22 1.72
CA SER A 67 22.77 -3.65 3.08
C SER A 67 23.80 -3.29 4.13
N LEU A 68 25.07 -3.16 3.74
CA LEU A 68 26.19 -2.76 4.60
C LEU A 68 26.49 -1.26 4.54
N ALA A 69 25.77 -0.49 3.71
CA ALA A 69 26.00 0.93 3.56
C ALA A 69 25.80 1.65 4.90
N VAL A 70 26.85 2.29 5.38
CA VAL A 70 26.80 3.13 6.59
C VAL A 70 26.48 4.55 6.15
N PHE A 71 25.27 4.99 6.48
CA PHE A 71 24.84 6.37 6.23
C PHE A 71 25.42 7.29 7.32
N ASN A 72 26.00 8.42 6.90
CA ASN A 72 26.36 9.47 7.85
C ASN A 72 25.09 10.10 8.44
N TYR A 73 25.22 10.84 9.55
CA TYR A 73 24.07 11.42 10.25
C TYR A 73 23.16 12.25 9.31
N ASN A 74 23.76 13.06 8.43
CA ASN A 74 23.01 13.92 7.52
C ASN A 74 22.22 13.12 6.49
N THR A 75 22.83 12.09 5.89
CA THR A 75 22.15 11.22 4.90
C THR A 75 21.08 10.35 5.55
N ALA A 76 21.31 9.86 6.77
CA ALA A 76 20.28 9.16 7.51
C ALA A 76 19.08 10.08 7.83
N ALA A 77 19.35 11.31 8.27
CA ALA A 77 18.32 12.28 8.58
C ALA A 77 17.50 12.68 7.34
N THR A 78 18.14 12.87 6.18
CA THR A 78 17.42 13.19 4.94
C THR A 78 16.56 12.03 4.45
N ILE A 79 17.04 10.78 4.54
CA ILE A 79 16.27 9.59 4.17
C ILE A 79 15.05 9.43 5.10
N LEU A 80 15.24 9.60 6.41
CA LEU A 80 14.14 9.54 7.37
C LEU A 80 13.11 10.64 7.11
N PHE A 81 13.57 11.87 6.85
CA PHE A 81 12.68 12.96 6.49
C PHE A 81 11.88 12.66 5.21
N ALA A 82 12.53 12.17 4.15
CA ALA A 82 11.85 11.77 2.92
C ALA A 82 10.82 10.67 3.15
N LEU A 83 11.14 9.64 3.96
CA LEU A 83 10.20 8.59 4.33
C LEU A 83 9.01 9.14 5.11
N THR A 84 9.22 10.05 6.07
CA THR A 84 8.10 10.66 6.81
C THR A 84 7.17 11.45 5.90
N LEU A 85 7.71 12.21 4.95
CA LEU A 85 6.90 12.92 3.95
C LEU A 85 6.12 11.94 3.05
N PHE A 86 6.74 10.84 2.62
CA PHE A 86 6.07 9.84 1.80
C PHE A 86 4.90 9.18 2.55
N PHE A 87 5.10 8.78 3.81
CA PHE A 87 4.02 8.22 4.63
C PHE A 87 2.94 9.25 4.94
N LEU A 88 3.31 10.50 5.19
CA LEU A 88 2.33 11.58 5.43
C LEU A 88 1.49 11.85 4.18
N ALA A 89 2.11 11.93 3.01
CA ALA A 89 1.41 12.09 1.74
C ALA A 89 0.48 10.90 1.46
N GLY A 90 0.96 9.66 1.65
CA GLY A 90 0.14 8.45 1.50
C GLY A 90 -1.04 8.43 2.48
N PHE A 91 -0.84 8.88 3.72
CA PHE A 91 -1.89 9.01 4.72
C PHE A 91 -2.93 10.07 4.32
N LEU A 92 -2.50 11.25 3.86
CA LEU A 92 -3.41 12.30 3.40
C LEU A 92 -4.25 11.85 2.20
N VAL A 93 -3.66 11.13 1.24
CA VAL A 93 -4.35 10.60 0.05
C VAL A 93 -5.28 9.45 0.40
N SER A 94 -4.90 8.57 1.33
CA SER A 94 -5.72 7.41 1.72
C SER A 94 -6.72 7.72 2.83
N SER A 95 -6.58 8.85 3.53
CA SER A 95 -7.54 9.24 4.55
C SER A 95 -8.85 9.64 3.88
N PRO A 96 -9.99 8.98 4.20
CA PRO A 96 -11.27 9.54 3.82
C PRO A 96 -11.36 10.91 4.49
N PRO A 97 -11.88 11.96 3.81
CA PRO A 97 -11.93 13.31 4.36
C PRO A 97 -12.55 13.27 5.76
N ILE A 98 -11.71 13.57 6.75
CA ILE A 98 -12.03 13.55 8.19
C ILE A 98 -13.18 14.53 8.49
N PHE A 99 -13.45 15.44 7.56
CA PHE A 99 -14.52 16.44 7.61
C PHE A 99 -15.56 16.28 6.48
N SER A 100 -15.90 15.06 6.05
CA SER A 100 -17.10 14.88 5.23
C SER A 100 -18.35 14.82 6.12
N PHE A 101 -18.96 16.00 6.32
CA PHE A 101 -20.29 16.16 6.94
C PHE A 101 -21.37 15.26 6.27
N THR A 102 -21.08 14.74 5.07
CA THR A 102 -21.95 13.83 4.32
C THR A 102 -22.04 12.42 4.92
N ARG A 103 -21.03 11.92 5.64
CA ARG A 103 -21.05 10.52 6.16
C ARG A 103 -21.90 10.35 7.42
N TYR A 104 -22.07 11.40 8.22
CA TYR A 104 -22.98 11.38 9.37
C TYR A 104 -24.45 11.21 8.91
N ASN A 105 -24.82 11.84 7.79
CA ASN A 105 -26.16 11.67 7.22
C ASN A 105 -26.38 10.28 6.64
N SER A 106 -25.39 9.66 5.99
CA SER A 106 -25.52 8.30 5.46
C SER A 106 -25.71 7.26 6.57
N PHE A 107 -24.99 7.40 7.70
CA PHE A 107 -25.14 6.48 8.83
C PHE A 107 -26.47 6.66 9.57
N ARG A 108 -26.94 7.91 9.74
CA ARG A 108 -28.30 8.20 10.26
C ARG A 108 -29.40 7.69 9.34
N PHE A 109 -29.22 7.82 8.01
CA PHE A 109 -30.17 7.31 7.02
C PHE A 109 -30.24 5.78 7.05
N TRP A 110 -29.09 5.11 7.17
CA TRP A 110 -29.02 3.65 7.29
C TRP A 110 -29.59 3.14 8.62
N LEU A 111 -29.30 3.80 9.74
CA LEU A 111 -29.91 3.49 11.05
C LEU A 111 -31.44 3.68 11.03
N LYS A 112 -31.94 4.75 10.39
CA LYS A 112 -33.39 4.97 10.23
C LYS A 112 -34.05 3.88 9.38
N HIS A 113 -33.36 3.33 8.39
CA HIS A 113 -33.94 2.31 7.50
C HIS A 113 -33.77 0.88 8.02
N CYS A 114 -32.72 0.57 8.77
CA CYS A 114 -32.53 -0.76 9.36
C CYS A 114 -33.38 -1.01 10.62
N PHE A 115 -33.77 0.04 11.36
CA PHE A 115 -34.55 -0.12 12.61
C PHE A 115 -36.08 -0.08 12.44
N ILE A 116 -36.59 -0.02 11.21
CA ILE A 116 -38.04 -0.20 10.98
C ILE A 116 -38.34 -1.70 10.97
N SER A 117 -38.52 -2.25 12.17
CA SER A 117 -39.01 -3.61 12.39
C SER A 117 -40.24 -3.89 11.52
N SER A 118 -40.33 -5.08 10.93
CA SER A 118 -41.49 -5.53 10.13
C SER A 118 -42.83 -5.31 10.87
N ARG A 119 -42.84 -5.40 12.21
CA ARG A 119 -44.02 -5.10 13.03
C ARG A 119 -44.49 -3.65 12.94
N SER A 120 -43.58 -2.68 12.88
CA SER A 120 -43.99 -1.27 12.80
C SER A 120 -44.58 -0.93 11.44
N LYS A 121 -44.09 -1.53 10.34
CA LYS A 121 -44.72 -1.40 9.02
C LYS A 121 -46.15 -1.96 9.01
N LYS A 122 -46.37 -3.10 9.65
CA LYS A 122 -47.70 -3.73 9.73
C LYS A 122 -48.66 -2.90 10.60
N LEU A 123 -48.18 -2.32 11.69
CA LEU A 123 -48.98 -1.40 12.53
C LEU A 123 -49.33 -0.11 11.80
N VAL A 124 -48.36 0.52 11.13
CA VAL A 124 -48.62 1.73 10.32
C VAL A 124 -49.60 1.42 9.20
N HIS A 125 -49.44 0.29 8.50
CA HIS A 125 -50.36 -0.11 7.44
C HIS A 125 -51.77 -0.38 7.98
N TRP A 126 -51.90 -1.04 9.14
CA TRP A 126 -53.19 -1.27 9.79
C TRP A 126 -53.86 0.04 10.24
N LEU A 127 -53.10 0.97 10.80
CA LEU A 127 -53.60 2.31 11.19
C LEU A 127 -54.11 3.10 9.99
N VAL A 128 -53.35 3.14 8.89
CA VAL A 128 -53.75 3.85 7.66
C VAL A 128 -55.03 3.28 7.04
N LEU A 129 -55.23 1.96 7.15
CA LEU A 129 -56.45 1.30 6.66
C LEU A 129 -57.68 1.66 7.50
N HIS A 130 -57.51 1.82 8.81
CA HIS A 130 -58.58 2.23 9.71
C HIS A 130 -58.90 3.72 9.60
N GLU A 131 -57.90 4.59 9.42
CA GLU A 131 -58.08 6.04 9.25
C GLU A 131 -58.80 6.41 7.94
N ASN A 132 -58.62 5.63 6.88
CA ASN A 132 -59.29 5.84 5.59
C ASN A 132 -60.52 4.95 5.39
N SER A 133 -60.95 4.22 6.43
CA SER A 133 -62.19 3.47 6.35
C SER A 133 -63.38 4.45 6.41
N PRO A 134 -64.33 4.41 5.46
CA PRO A 134 -65.48 5.29 5.50
C PRO A 134 -66.28 4.97 6.76
N THR A 135 -66.34 5.91 7.70
CA THR A 135 -67.31 5.85 8.79
C THR A 135 -68.69 5.99 8.16
N ILE A 136 -69.42 4.87 8.12
CA ILE A 136 -70.81 4.84 7.69
C ILE A 136 -71.58 5.71 8.69
N LEU A 137 -72.04 6.87 8.22
CA LEU A 137 -72.97 7.75 8.91
C LEU A 137 -74.24 7.82 8.06
#